data_AF-A0A6A5RMX7-F1
#
_entry.id   AF-A0A6A5RMX7-F1
#
_cell.length_a   1.000
_cell.length_b   1.000
_cell.length_c   1.000
_cell.angle_alpha   90.00
_cell.angle_beta   90.00
_cell.angle_gamma   90.00
#
_symmetry.space_group_name_H-M   'P 1'
#
loop_
_entity.id
_entity.type
_entity.pdbx_description
1 polymer ?
#
loop_
_entity_poly.entity_id
_entity_poly.type
_entity_poly.pdbx_seq_one_letter_code
_entity_poly.pdbx_strand_id
1 'polypeptide(L)'
;MQWLAFEPEHALIFARPQGRRGPGGPPPGEGGPPGEGPPTEEYSDTQQPLTDSPPFVPQEKAGYLHTYRPRHDLHLLYIDGLSAGKTSNGTLDTQDLLLLNLSSSDPRGPMGGEMARAQGLCELANTIWQGKIDGVIRLEGGFEIILCDFKAHLERTDVISVNPSEQGRGPMGGWEYTKAVASRYHGIGGGRVRVDYGAFVSVYAYPDVKGVWENDVQSDVRMPRLTNVSPSDLAHVKDDVTSLILSKDWNAHPGRDWQAVADMAVARYSAPLHHITTIRTFRKDKEQLAQYLTALLSPFISGERNTTRETERCVAQIVPSLPLLSIPPGSVPPLAHRALHKVGTRICDTLLTSLSIAASPAPHSAYSAVYAEHAIEVVAELVEWLGWTSWKECGACGDEEVCFIPIWPTGTFEDHAKPRCRGADEVEGRMGYWGVRGGGPPGGKPPGGLKKSLKWWGM
;
A
#
# COMPACT_ATOMS: atom_id res chain seq x y z
N MET A 1 -17.95 16.97 -0.18
CA MET A 1 -16.84 16.03 0.01
C MET A 1 -16.84 15.47 1.42
N GLN A 2 -16.76 14.15 1.58
CA GLN A 2 -16.59 13.45 2.88
C GLN A 2 -15.85 12.12 2.69
N TRP A 3 -15.58 11.40 3.80
CA TRP A 3 -14.89 10.12 3.84
C TRP A 3 -15.85 8.97 4.08
N LEU A 4 -15.58 7.83 3.45
CA LEU A 4 -16.18 6.54 3.75
C LEU A 4 -15.07 5.55 4.10
N ALA A 5 -15.33 4.64 5.04
CA ALA A 5 -14.48 3.49 5.27
C ALA A 5 -15.22 2.21 4.86
N PHE A 6 -14.48 1.22 4.36
CA PHE A 6 -15.06 -0.07 3.96
C PHE A 6 -15.42 -0.96 5.15
N GLU A 7 -14.61 -0.92 6.21
CA GLU A 7 -14.83 -1.72 7.41
C GLU A 7 -15.55 -0.86 8.48
N PRO A 8 -16.65 -1.33 9.08
CA PRO A 8 -17.35 -0.62 10.15
C PRO A 8 -16.43 -0.28 11.32
N GLU A 9 -15.50 -1.16 11.67
CA GLU A 9 -14.51 -0.97 12.74
C GLU A 9 -13.59 0.22 12.43
N HIS A 10 -13.27 0.43 11.16
CA HIS A 10 -12.52 1.61 10.71
C HIS A 10 -13.39 2.87 10.84
N ALA A 11 -14.65 2.82 10.38
CA ALA A 11 -15.58 3.95 10.50
C ALA A 11 -15.87 4.36 11.96
N LEU A 12 -15.86 3.40 12.89
CA LEU A 12 -16.06 3.65 14.33
C LEU A 12 -14.99 4.57 14.95
N ILE A 13 -13.80 4.68 14.34
CA ILE A 13 -12.77 5.63 14.78
C ILE A 13 -13.27 7.08 14.67
N PHE A 14 -14.07 7.36 13.63
CA PHE A 14 -14.60 8.69 13.32
C PHE A 14 -16.01 8.91 13.87
N ALA A 15 -16.76 7.84 14.11
CA ALA A 15 -18.14 7.90 14.56
C ALA A 15 -18.29 8.22 16.05
N ARG A 16 -17.23 8.15 16.87
CA ARG A 16 -17.29 8.36 18.32
C ARG A 16 -17.21 9.84 18.71
N PRO A 17 -17.95 10.27 19.75
CA PRO A 17 -17.89 11.65 20.23
C PRO A 17 -16.50 11.94 20.79
N GLN A 18 -15.80 12.93 20.22
CA GLN A 18 -14.46 13.28 20.66
C GLN A 18 -14.49 13.84 22.09
N GLY A 19 -13.93 13.11 23.05
CA GLY A 19 -13.30 13.70 24.22
C GLY A 19 -12.11 14.56 23.77
N ARG A 20 -11.76 15.61 24.51
CA ARG A 20 -10.79 16.70 24.21
C ARG A 20 -9.36 16.31 23.73
N ARG A 21 -9.05 15.07 23.34
CA ARG A 21 -7.69 14.59 22.98
C ARG A 21 -7.64 13.50 21.89
N GLY A 22 -8.42 13.62 20.81
CA GLY A 22 -8.28 12.77 19.62
C GLY A 22 -7.48 13.46 18.50
N PRO A 23 -6.52 12.80 17.82
CA PRO A 23 -5.88 13.37 16.64
C PRO A 23 -6.77 13.09 15.41
N GLY A 24 -7.41 14.13 14.88
CA GLY A 24 -8.12 14.05 13.58
C GLY A 24 -9.61 14.39 13.59
N GLY A 25 -10.01 15.49 14.24
CA GLY A 25 -11.37 16.03 14.07
C GLY A 25 -11.54 16.76 12.72
N PRO A 26 -12.79 16.96 12.25
CA PRO A 26 -13.09 17.96 11.23
C PRO A 26 -12.77 19.37 11.80
N PRO A 27 -12.27 20.32 10.98
CA PRO A 27 -11.68 21.56 11.49
C PRO A 27 -12.71 22.58 11.97
N PRO A 28 -12.36 23.45 12.94
CA PRO A 28 -13.03 24.72 13.18
C PRO A 28 -12.89 25.63 11.94
N GLY A 29 -13.95 26.37 11.64
CA GLY A 29 -13.99 27.35 10.56
C GLY A 29 -12.94 28.45 10.66
N GLU A 30 -12.72 29.09 9.52
CA GLU A 30 -11.77 30.16 9.23
C GLU A 30 -11.76 31.31 10.25
N GLY A 31 -10.58 31.94 10.43
CA GLY A 31 -10.48 33.24 11.09
C GLY A 31 -9.05 33.78 11.11
N GLY A 32 -8.83 34.90 10.41
CA GLY A 32 -7.55 35.62 10.29
C GLY A 32 -7.08 36.34 11.57
N PRO A 33 -6.09 37.25 11.46
CA PRO A 33 -5.35 37.80 12.60
C PRO A 33 -6.20 38.74 13.50
N PRO A 34 -5.78 38.97 14.76
CA PRO A 34 -6.67 39.38 15.84
C PRO A 34 -7.00 40.87 15.78
N GLY A 35 -8.29 41.17 15.64
CA GLY A 35 -8.86 42.50 15.86
C GLY A 35 -10.14 42.37 16.67
N GLU A 36 -10.22 43.14 17.75
CA GLU A 36 -11.32 43.17 18.72
C GLU A 36 -12.70 43.36 18.04
N GLY A 37 -13.64 42.47 18.34
CA GLY A 37 -15.04 42.52 17.91
C GLY A 37 -15.95 41.71 18.84
N PRO A 38 -17.27 42.00 18.91
CA PRO A 38 -18.16 41.62 20.02
C PRO A 38 -18.52 40.12 20.02
N PRO A 39 -19.10 39.58 21.11
CA PRO A 39 -19.21 38.13 21.33
C PRO A 39 -20.03 37.44 20.23
N THR A 40 -19.42 36.47 19.57
CA THR A 40 -20.01 35.65 18.53
C THR A 40 -20.97 34.63 19.13
N GLU A 41 -22.20 34.59 18.59
CA GLU A 41 -23.14 33.49 18.77
C GLU A 41 -22.52 32.18 18.30
N GLU A 42 -22.47 31.17 19.17
CA GLU A 42 -22.06 29.81 18.84
C GLU A 42 -23.09 29.17 17.89
N TYR A 43 -22.80 29.16 16.59
CA TYR A 43 -23.46 28.23 15.66
C TYR A 43 -23.04 26.80 16.00
N SER A 44 -23.84 26.12 16.82
CA SER A 44 -23.73 24.69 17.09
C SER A 44 -24.33 23.89 15.93
N ASP A 45 -23.50 23.50 14.98
CA ASP A 45 -23.85 22.57 13.89
C ASP A 45 -23.82 21.10 14.38
N THR A 46 -24.49 20.83 15.51
CA THR A 46 -24.59 19.47 16.07
C THR A 46 -25.94 18.85 15.73
N GLN A 47 -25.91 17.65 15.16
CA GLN A 47 -27.12 16.86 14.87
C GLN A 47 -27.71 16.35 16.20
N GLN A 48 -28.79 16.98 16.66
CA GLN A 48 -29.48 16.61 17.88
C GLN A 48 -30.63 15.63 17.59
N PRO A 49 -30.83 14.59 18.40
CA PRO A 49 -32.04 13.79 18.34
C PRO A 49 -33.25 14.67 18.73
N LEU A 50 -34.33 14.61 17.94
CA LEU A 50 -35.61 15.22 18.30
C LEU A 50 -36.17 14.48 19.53
N THR A 51 -36.00 15.04 20.72
CA THR A 51 -36.61 14.51 21.95
C THR A 51 -37.55 15.54 22.58
N ASP A 52 -38.83 15.18 22.76
CA ASP A 52 -39.86 16.00 23.44
C ASP A 52 -39.70 15.96 24.99
N SER A 53 -38.57 16.41 25.56
CA SER A 53 -38.42 16.42 27.05
C SER A 53 -37.67 17.64 27.61
N PRO A 54 -38.17 18.26 28.72
CA PRO A 54 -37.60 19.47 29.35
C PRO A 54 -36.40 19.16 30.30
N PRO A 55 -35.68 20.17 30.83
CA PRO A 55 -34.22 20.24 30.70
C PRO A 55 -33.42 19.65 31.88
N PHE A 56 -32.15 19.38 31.56
CA PHE A 56 -31.01 19.14 32.46
C PHE A 56 -30.73 17.69 32.87
N VAL A 57 -30.43 16.86 31.86
CA VAL A 57 -29.39 15.83 31.99
C VAL A 57 -28.30 16.25 31.02
N PRO A 58 -27.00 16.31 31.39
CA PRO A 58 -25.94 16.45 30.41
C PRO A 58 -26.03 15.22 29.52
N GLN A 59 -26.68 15.34 28.36
CA GLN A 59 -26.64 14.28 27.36
C GLN A 59 -25.18 14.12 26.99
N GLU A 60 -24.60 12.99 27.38
CA GLU A 60 -23.35 12.54 26.79
C GLU A 60 -23.54 12.62 25.28
N LYS A 61 -22.77 13.49 24.61
CA LYS A 61 -22.88 13.68 23.17
C LYS A 61 -22.68 12.31 22.53
N ALA A 62 -23.72 11.71 21.98
CA ALA A 62 -23.57 10.45 21.26
C ALA A 62 -22.90 10.73 19.91
N GLY A 63 -22.06 9.80 19.49
CA GLY A 63 -21.55 9.78 18.13
C GLY A 63 -22.50 9.02 17.20
N TYR A 64 -22.32 9.10 15.88
CA TYR A 64 -23.20 8.42 14.92
C TYR A 64 -22.40 7.69 13.85
N LEU A 65 -22.79 6.44 13.59
CA LEU A 65 -22.30 5.66 12.46
C LEU A 65 -23.37 5.71 11.36
N HIS A 66 -22.95 6.15 10.17
CA HIS A 66 -23.82 6.31 9.02
C HIS A 66 -23.50 5.23 7.99
N THR A 67 -24.54 4.58 7.47
CA THR A 67 -24.43 3.62 6.37
C THR A 67 -24.95 4.26 5.09
N TYR A 68 -24.18 4.14 4.02
CA TYR A 68 -24.52 4.69 2.71
C TYR A 68 -24.55 3.59 1.65
N ARG A 69 -25.41 3.79 0.65
CA ARG A 69 -25.49 2.98 -0.56
C ARG A 69 -25.21 3.87 -1.78
N PRO A 70 -24.33 3.45 -2.70
CA PRO A 70 -24.16 4.15 -3.97
C PRO A 70 -25.46 4.14 -4.80
N ARG A 71 -25.76 5.25 -5.46
CA ARG A 71 -26.89 5.37 -6.39
C ARG A 71 -26.60 4.78 -7.77
N HIS A 72 -25.31 4.63 -8.07
CA HIS A 72 -24.73 4.05 -9.28
C HIS A 72 -23.35 3.49 -8.93
N ASP A 73 -22.71 2.79 -9.86
CA ASP A 73 -21.31 2.39 -9.70
C ASP A 73 -20.44 3.66 -9.59
N LEU A 74 -19.64 3.75 -8.53
CA LEU A 74 -18.75 4.89 -8.31
C LEU A 74 -17.50 4.75 -9.17
N HIS A 75 -17.15 5.82 -9.87
CA HIS A 75 -15.92 5.91 -10.64
C HIS A 75 -14.83 6.55 -9.78
N LEU A 76 -13.84 5.75 -9.35
CA LEU A 76 -12.84 6.21 -8.38
C LEU A 76 -11.42 6.04 -8.94
N LEU A 77 -10.54 7.00 -8.65
CA LEU A 77 -9.10 6.83 -8.82
C LEU A 77 -8.54 6.07 -7.61
N TYR A 78 -7.94 4.90 -7.84
CA TYR A 78 -7.20 4.19 -6.79
C TYR A 78 -5.76 4.70 -6.70
N ILE A 79 -5.37 5.13 -5.50
CA ILE A 79 -4.01 5.56 -5.21
C ILE A 79 -3.35 4.50 -4.32
N ASP A 80 -2.46 3.70 -4.93
CA ASP A 80 -1.77 2.58 -4.26
C ASP A 80 -0.68 3.03 -3.27
N GLY A 81 -0.11 2.09 -2.51
CA GLY A 81 1.06 2.32 -1.66
C GLY A 81 0.74 2.82 -0.26
N LEU A 82 -0.37 2.37 0.33
CA LEU A 82 -0.86 2.83 1.64
C LEU A 82 -1.00 4.36 1.70
N SER A 83 -1.56 4.93 0.63
CA SER A 83 -1.48 6.36 0.38
C SER A 83 -2.22 7.25 1.37
N ALA A 84 -2.98 6.71 2.33
CA ALA A 84 -3.53 7.50 3.44
C ALA A 84 -2.69 7.45 4.72
N GLY A 85 -1.66 6.59 4.78
CA GLY A 85 -0.75 6.50 5.91
C GLY A 85 0.06 7.78 6.09
N LYS A 86 -0.09 8.45 7.23
CA LYS A 86 0.59 9.73 7.50
C LYS A 86 2.01 9.48 8.03
N THR A 87 2.95 9.21 7.13
CA THR A 87 4.35 8.88 7.46
C THR A 87 5.33 9.64 6.57
N SER A 88 6.56 9.82 7.07
CA SER A 88 7.71 10.32 6.32
C SER A 88 8.27 9.32 5.30
N ASN A 89 7.76 8.08 5.27
CA ASN A 89 8.30 7.01 4.43
C ASN A 89 7.87 7.08 2.95
N GLY A 90 7.05 8.06 2.58
CA GLY A 90 6.67 8.32 1.19
C GLY A 90 5.31 7.80 0.74
N THR A 91 4.51 7.25 1.65
CA THR A 91 3.12 6.85 1.38
C THR A 91 2.28 7.97 0.77
N LEU A 92 2.53 9.23 1.15
CA LEU A 92 1.81 10.39 0.65
C LEU A 92 2.35 10.94 -0.69
N ASP A 93 3.52 10.48 -1.17
CA ASP A 93 4.22 11.11 -2.30
C ASP A 93 3.36 11.18 -3.57
N THR A 94 2.56 10.16 -3.86
CA THR A 94 1.66 10.15 -5.02
C THR A 94 0.58 11.25 -4.93
N GLN A 95 0.04 11.52 -3.75
CA GLN A 95 -0.93 12.60 -3.58
C GLN A 95 -0.24 13.96 -3.52
N ASP A 96 0.75 14.08 -2.65
CA ASP A 96 1.37 15.37 -2.35
C ASP A 96 2.26 15.84 -3.49
N LEU A 97 3.25 15.05 -3.89
CA LEU A 97 4.27 15.49 -4.83
C LEU A 97 3.80 15.34 -6.29
N LEU A 98 3.14 14.23 -6.62
CA LEU A 98 2.73 13.96 -7.99
C LEU A 98 1.42 14.67 -8.37
N LEU A 99 0.33 14.45 -7.61
CA LEU A 99 -1.00 14.95 -8.02
C LEU A 99 -1.23 16.41 -7.63
N LEU A 100 -0.89 16.80 -6.41
CA LEU A 100 -1.26 18.10 -5.85
C LEU A 100 -0.13 19.14 -5.85
N ASN A 101 1.10 18.71 -6.11
CA ASN A 101 2.30 19.56 -6.02
C ASN A 101 2.40 20.30 -4.67
N LEU A 102 2.07 19.61 -3.59
CA LEU A 102 2.23 20.07 -2.22
C LEU A 102 3.68 19.88 -1.78
N SER A 103 4.23 20.89 -1.12
CA SER A 103 5.58 20.78 -0.55
C SER A 103 5.61 19.85 0.64
N SER A 104 6.65 19.01 0.74
CA SER A 104 6.95 18.20 1.93
C SER A 104 7.29 19.03 3.18
N SER A 105 7.30 20.37 3.06
CA SER A 105 7.61 21.32 4.13
C SER A 105 6.37 21.84 4.88
N ASP A 106 5.20 21.16 4.83
CA ASP A 106 4.06 21.56 5.68
C ASP A 106 4.53 21.56 7.16
N PRO A 107 4.41 22.68 7.89
CA PRO A 107 4.83 22.76 9.29
C PRO A 107 4.14 21.75 10.21
N ARG A 108 2.99 21.20 9.79
CA ARG A 108 2.23 20.16 10.51
C ARG A 108 2.72 18.74 10.21
N GLY A 109 3.68 18.59 9.30
CA GLY A 109 4.24 17.32 8.85
C GLY A 109 3.21 16.41 8.18
N PRO A 110 3.52 15.11 8.00
CA PRO A 110 2.64 14.14 7.35
C PRO A 110 1.26 13.99 8.03
N MET A 111 1.16 14.31 9.31
CA MET A 111 -0.08 14.26 10.10
C MET A 111 -1.04 15.42 9.78
N GLY A 112 -0.57 16.46 9.09
CA GLY A 112 -1.38 17.61 8.67
C GLY A 112 -1.95 17.47 7.27
N GLY A 113 -2.76 18.47 6.88
CA GLY A 113 -3.15 18.68 5.49
C GLY A 113 -4.19 17.72 4.89
N GLU A 114 -4.79 16.83 5.68
CA GLU A 114 -5.76 15.84 5.18
C GLU A 114 -6.93 16.47 4.42
N MET A 115 -7.51 17.54 4.98
CA MET A 115 -8.58 18.30 4.34
C MET A 115 -8.10 18.97 3.04
N ALA A 116 -6.89 19.55 3.04
CA ALA A 116 -6.33 20.21 1.87
C ALA A 116 -6.04 19.21 0.74
N ARG A 117 -5.53 18.03 1.08
CA ARG A 117 -5.34 16.92 0.13
C ARG A 117 -6.67 16.49 -0.48
N ALA A 118 -7.68 16.25 0.35
CA ALA A 118 -8.99 15.84 -0.12
C ALA A 118 -9.67 16.91 -0.99
N GLN A 119 -9.59 18.18 -0.57
CA GLN A 119 -10.08 19.32 -1.36
C GLN A 119 -9.38 19.39 -2.72
N GLY A 120 -8.05 19.36 -2.75
CA GLY A 120 -7.28 19.41 -3.99
C GLY A 120 -7.57 18.23 -4.93
N LEU A 121 -7.74 17.01 -4.40
CA LEU A 121 -8.11 15.85 -5.22
C LEU A 121 -9.52 16.00 -5.81
N CYS A 122 -10.46 16.55 -5.05
CA CYS A 122 -11.80 16.82 -5.55
C CYS A 122 -11.86 18.03 -6.50
N GLU A 123 -10.99 19.01 -6.33
CA GLU A 123 -10.81 20.09 -7.31
C GLU A 123 -10.30 19.51 -8.64
N LEU A 124 -9.29 18.63 -8.62
CA LEU A 124 -8.84 17.92 -9.82
C LEU A 124 -9.97 17.13 -10.47
N ALA A 125 -10.74 16.36 -9.68
CA ALA A 125 -11.88 15.59 -10.15
C ALA A 125 -12.91 16.46 -10.87
N ASN A 126 -13.31 17.58 -10.26
CA ASN A 126 -14.35 18.45 -10.79
C ASN A 126 -13.88 19.35 -11.93
N THR A 127 -12.58 19.67 -12.00
CA THR A 127 -12.03 20.62 -12.99
C THR A 127 -11.25 19.91 -14.09
N ILE A 128 -9.97 19.58 -13.85
CA ILE A 128 -9.04 19.00 -14.82
C ILE A 128 -9.57 17.67 -15.37
N TRP A 129 -10.18 16.85 -14.52
CA TRP A 129 -10.74 15.56 -14.88
C TRP A 129 -12.22 15.63 -15.28
N GLN A 130 -12.80 16.83 -15.36
CA GLN A 130 -14.12 17.09 -15.94
C GLN A 130 -15.26 16.23 -15.36
N GLY A 131 -15.20 15.92 -14.06
CA GLY A 131 -16.18 15.07 -13.38
C GLY A 131 -16.17 13.61 -13.87
N LYS A 132 -15.09 13.14 -14.51
CA LYS A 132 -14.94 11.74 -14.97
C LYS A 132 -14.81 10.73 -13.84
N ILE A 133 -14.44 11.19 -12.65
CA ILE A 133 -14.39 10.39 -11.42
C ILE A 133 -15.17 11.11 -10.32
N ASP A 134 -15.76 10.33 -9.42
CA ASP A 134 -16.58 10.79 -8.30
C ASP A 134 -15.74 11.03 -7.03
N GLY A 135 -14.51 10.49 -6.99
CA GLY A 135 -13.62 10.54 -5.83
C GLY A 135 -12.37 9.68 -5.97
N VAL A 136 -11.67 9.48 -4.85
CA VAL A 136 -10.47 8.64 -4.77
C VAL A 136 -10.63 7.54 -3.72
N ILE A 137 -10.01 6.39 -3.97
CA ILE A 137 -9.85 5.32 -3.00
C ILE A 137 -8.38 5.16 -2.63
N ARG A 138 -8.10 4.97 -1.34
CA ARG A 138 -6.76 4.84 -0.78
C ARG A 138 -6.79 4.01 0.51
N LEU A 139 -5.62 3.69 1.03
CA LEU A 139 -5.45 2.76 2.16
C LEU A 139 -4.58 3.40 3.24
N GLU A 140 -5.03 3.35 4.49
CA GLU A 140 -4.21 3.65 5.68
C GLU A 140 -3.93 2.33 6.42
N GLY A 141 -4.69 2.03 7.47
CA GLY A 141 -4.81 0.69 8.00
C GLY A 141 -5.92 -0.07 7.28
N GLY A 142 -7.08 0.58 7.08
CA GLY A 142 -8.18 0.10 6.23
C GLY A 142 -8.39 0.97 4.99
N PHE A 143 -9.08 0.43 3.99
CA PHE A 143 -9.43 1.19 2.79
C PHE A 143 -10.46 2.28 3.12
N GLU A 144 -10.29 3.43 2.49
CA GLU A 144 -11.18 4.57 2.58
C GLU A 144 -11.41 5.21 1.21
N ILE A 145 -12.57 5.87 1.07
CA ILE A 145 -12.94 6.67 -0.10
C ILE A 145 -13.03 8.11 0.34
N ILE A 146 -12.36 9.01 -0.37
CA ILE A 146 -12.73 10.43 -0.37
C ILE A 146 -13.70 10.61 -1.54
N LEU A 147 -14.97 10.89 -1.24
CA LEU A 147 -15.98 11.12 -2.27
C LEU A 147 -16.31 12.60 -2.36
N CYS A 148 -16.30 13.15 -3.56
CA CYS A 148 -16.36 14.59 -3.76
C CYS A 148 -17.75 15.18 -3.53
N ASP A 149 -18.82 14.43 -3.85
CA ASP A 149 -20.20 14.82 -3.58
C ASP A 149 -21.07 13.64 -3.09
N PHE A 150 -21.30 13.57 -1.78
CA PHE A 150 -22.18 12.56 -1.18
C PHE A 150 -23.63 12.68 -1.65
N LYS A 151 -24.14 13.89 -1.83
CA LYS A 151 -25.55 14.12 -2.18
C LYS A 151 -25.82 13.67 -3.61
N ALA A 152 -24.87 13.89 -4.51
CA ALA A 152 -24.95 13.44 -5.90
C ALA A 152 -24.93 11.91 -6.00
N HIS A 153 -24.03 11.24 -5.27
CA HIS A 153 -23.69 9.85 -5.54
C HIS A 153 -24.25 8.83 -4.54
N LEU A 154 -24.64 9.25 -3.33
CA LEU A 154 -25.03 8.34 -2.25
C LEU A 154 -26.47 8.54 -1.77
N GLU A 155 -27.02 7.47 -1.23
CA GLU A 155 -28.22 7.46 -0.40
C GLU A 155 -27.83 6.97 1.00
N ARG A 156 -28.22 7.71 2.04
CA ARG A 156 -28.04 7.26 3.41
C ARG A 156 -29.13 6.24 3.75
N THR A 157 -28.73 5.01 4.04
CA THR A 157 -29.66 3.91 4.33
C THR A 157 -29.90 3.71 5.80
N ASP A 158 -28.91 4.03 6.65
CA ASP A 158 -29.03 3.81 8.08
C ASP A 158 -28.19 4.81 8.88
N VAL A 159 -28.62 5.05 10.12
CA VAL A 159 -27.89 5.86 11.12
C VAL A 159 -28.12 5.24 12.49
N ILE A 160 -27.02 4.85 13.15
CA ILE A 160 -27.06 4.32 14.51
C ILE A 160 -26.25 5.22 15.44
N SER A 161 -26.74 5.39 16.67
CA SER A 161 -25.98 6.05 17.73
C SER A 161 -24.88 5.13 18.23
N VAL A 162 -23.66 5.64 18.32
CA VAL A 162 -22.52 4.95 18.91
C VAL A 162 -22.41 5.39 20.36
N ASN A 163 -22.54 4.41 21.26
CA ASN A 163 -22.37 4.66 22.69
C ASN A 163 -20.95 5.17 22.97
N PRO A 164 -20.76 6.10 23.91
CA PRO A 164 -19.45 6.41 24.45
C PRO A 164 -18.91 5.15 25.13
N SER A 165 -18.05 4.38 24.47
CA SER A 165 -17.43 3.21 25.09
C SER A 165 -16.19 3.64 25.88
N GLU A 166 -16.05 3.05 27.07
CA GLU A 166 -14.80 3.06 27.82
C GLU A 166 -13.69 2.41 26.98
N GLN A 167 -12.63 3.20 26.71
CA GLN A 167 -11.28 2.78 26.32
C GLN A 167 -11.17 1.52 25.43
N GLY A 168 -11.09 1.72 24.11
CA GLY A 168 -10.46 0.74 23.23
C GLY A 168 -8.96 0.69 23.53
N ARG A 169 -8.52 -0.27 24.35
CA ARG A 169 -7.09 -0.58 24.49
C ARG A 169 -6.60 -1.12 23.14
N GLY A 170 -5.65 -0.43 22.52
CA GLY A 170 -5.07 -0.79 21.23
C GLY A 170 -4.94 0.40 20.27
N PRO A 171 -4.08 0.28 19.24
CA PRO A 171 -3.85 1.34 18.27
C PRO A 171 -5.12 1.70 17.50
N MET A 172 -5.38 3.02 17.34
CA MET A 172 -6.34 3.65 16.40
C MET A 172 -7.47 2.71 15.92
N GLY A 173 -8.46 2.40 16.78
CA GLY A 173 -9.60 1.53 16.44
C GLY A 173 -9.67 0.22 17.24
N GLY A 174 -8.58 -0.18 17.91
CA GLY A 174 -8.54 -1.35 18.78
C GLY A 174 -8.29 -2.67 18.03
N TRP A 175 -8.42 -3.79 18.74
CA TRP A 175 -8.08 -5.11 18.20
C TRP A 175 -9.02 -5.57 17.09
N GLU A 176 -10.33 -5.34 17.22
CA GLU A 176 -11.31 -5.69 16.17
C GLU A 176 -11.04 -4.95 14.86
N TYR A 177 -10.63 -3.68 14.93
CA TYR A 177 -10.16 -2.95 13.76
C TYR A 177 -8.93 -3.62 13.12
N THR A 178 -7.95 -4.04 13.94
CA THR A 178 -6.75 -4.74 13.45
C THR A 178 -7.11 -6.06 12.76
N LYS A 179 -8.01 -6.86 13.34
CA LYS A 179 -8.53 -8.09 12.71
C LYS A 179 -9.26 -7.78 11.40
N ALA A 180 -10.13 -6.77 11.40
CA ALA A 180 -10.89 -6.37 10.22
C ALA A 180 -9.96 -6.00 9.06
N VAL A 181 -8.95 -5.16 9.30
CA VAL A 181 -8.02 -4.76 8.23
C VAL A 181 -7.07 -5.87 7.80
N ALA A 182 -6.57 -6.69 8.73
CA ALA A 182 -5.69 -7.82 8.41
C ALA A 182 -6.41 -8.87 7.55
N SER A 183 -7.73 -9.04 7.74
CA SER A 183 -8.56 -9.92 6.91
C SER A 183 -8.73 -9.45 5.46
N ARG A 184 -8.12 -8.30 5.08
CA ARG A 184 -8.21 -7.70 3.74
C ARG A 184 -6.88 -7.69 2.97
N TYR A 185 -5.83 -8.36 3.45
CA TYR A 185 -4.53 -8.41 2.75
C TYR A 185 -4.62 -8.96 1.32
N HIS A 186 -5.53 -9.90 1.07
CA HIS A 186 -5.76 -10.48 -0.26
C HIS A 186 -6.92 -9.83 -1.03
N GLY A 187 -7.41 -8.68 -0.55
CA GLY A 187 -8.46 -7.90 -1.20
C GLY A 187 -9.63 -7.54 -0.28
N ILE A 188 -10.44 -6.60 -0.74
CA ILE A 188 -11.55 -6.07 0.06
C ILE A 188 -12.82 -6.95 0.06
N GLY A 189 -12.85 -8.01 -0.75
CA GLY A 189 -13.96 -8.97 -0.78
C GLY A 189 -15.30 -8.43 -1.31
N GLY A 190 -16.22 -9.35 -1.57
CA GLY A 190 -17.62 -9.06 -1.92
C GLY A 190 -17.84 -8.33 -3.24
N GLY A 191 -16.83 -8.22 -4.11
CA GLY A 191 -16.91 -7.45 -5.35
C GLY A 191 -17.18 -5.96 -5.13
N ARG A 192 -16.87 -5.43 -3.92
CA ARG A 192 -17.18 -4.05 -3.51
C ARG A 192 -16.40 -2.99 -4.32
N VAL A 193 -15.25 -3.37 -4.87
CA VAL A 193 -14.42 -2.57 -5.79
C VAL A 193 -13.86 -3.49 -6.85
N ARG A 194 -13.77 -3.00 -8.09
CA ARG A 194 -13.10 -3.66 -9.20
C ARG A 194 -12.02 -2.72 -9.74
N VAL A 195 -10.76 -3.13 -9.63
CA VAL A 195 -9.62 -2.39 -10.16
C VAL A 195 -9.47 -2.69 -11.65
N ASP A 196 -9.25 -1.66 -12.46
CA ASP A 196 -8.93 -1.83 -13.88
C ASP A 196 -7.41 -1.98 -14.07
N TYR A 197 -6.92 -3.21 -13.99
CA TYR A 197 -5.50 -3.52 -14.21
C TYR A 197 -5.05 -3.33 -15.66
N GLY A 198 -5.97 -3.03 -16.60
CA GLY A 198 -5.63 -2.61 -17.96
C GLY A 198 -5.30 -1.12 -18.07
N ALA A 199 -5.64 -0.32 -17.05
CA ALA A 199 -5.63 1.13 -17.08
C ALA A 199 -5.00 1.68 -15.79
N PHE A 200 -3.66 1.69 -15.72
CA PHE A 200 -2.93 2.26 -14.58
C PHE A 200 -1.63 2.95 -15.03
N VAL A 201 -1.19 3.90 -14.21
CA VAL A 201 0.10 4.59 -14.33
C VAL A 201 0.99 4.14 -13.17
N SER A 202 2.27 3.95 -13.44
CA SER A 202 3.28 3.64 -12.41
C SER A 202 4.56 4.40 -12.72
N VAL A 203 5.13 5.09 -11.74
CA VAL A 203 6.40 5.81 -11.90
C VAL A 203 7.54 4.88 -12.33
N TYR A 204 7.46 3.59 -12.00
CA TYR A 204 8.45 2.59 -12.43
C TYR A 204 8.40 2.27 -13.92
N ALA A 205 7.37 2.72 -14.63
CA ALA A 205 7.24 2.53 -16.07
C ALA A 205 8.05 3.53 -16.91
N TYR A 206 8.68 4.53 -16.27
CA TYR A 206 9.41 5.60 -16.93
C TYR A 206 10.92 5.44 -16.70
N PRO A 207 11.68 4.89 -17.68
CA PRO A 207 13.11 4.61 -17.50
C PRO A 207 13.97 5.87 -17.38
N ASP A 208 13.50 7.00 -17.91
CA ASP A 208 14.21 8.29 -17.89
C ASP A 208 13.99 9.08 -16.59
N VAL A 209 13.01 8.67 -15.77
CA VAL A 209 12.72 9.31 -14.50
C VAL A 209 13.76 8.88 -13.47
N LYS A 210 14.59 9.86 -13.05
CA LYS A 210 15.65 9.68 -12.07
C LYS A 210 15.19 10.15 -10.68
N GLY A 211 15.98 9.87 -9.64
CA GLY A 211 15.69 10.34 -8.28
C GLY A 211 14.70 9.50 -7.47
N VAL A 212 13.93 8.59 -8.09
CA VAL A 212 12.95 7.71 -7.39
C VAL A 212 13.59 6.95 -6.23
N TRP A 213 14.85 6.59 -6.37
CA TRP A 213 15.58 5.79 -5.40
C TRP A 213 16.71 6.54 -4.69
N GLU A 214 16.73 7.88 -4.81
CA GLU A 214 17.70 8.78 -4.20
C GLU A 214 16.99 9.49 -3.05
N ASN A 215 17.12 8.98 -1.83
CA ASN A 215 16.52 9.56 -0.63
C ASN A 215 17.20 9.00 0.62
N ASP A 216 16.89 9.57 1.79
CA ASP A 216 17.48 9.23 3.09
C ASP A 216 16.52 8.43 4.00
N VAL A 217 15.41 7.90 3.45
CA VAL A 217 14.45 7.12 4.22
C VAL A 217 15.13 5.93 4.87
N GLN A 218 15.04 5.85 6.20
CA GLN A 218 15.56 4.74 6.98
C GLN A 218 14.50 3.63 7.02
N SER A 219 14.74 2.56 6.28
CA SER A 219 13.90 1.36 6.26
C SER A 219 14.76 0.10 6.09
N ASP A 220 14.20 -1.05 6.44
CA ASP A 220 14.84 -2.36 6.24
C ASP A 220 14.88 -2.78 4.75
N VAL A 221 14.14 -2.08 3.89
CA VAL A 221 14.21 -2.19 2.43
C VAL A 221 14.40 -0.82 1.80
N ARG A 222 14.92 -0.80 0.56
CA ARG A 222 15.06 0.44 -0.20
C ARG A 222 13.67 0.98 -0.54
N MET A 223 13.34 2.18 -0.06
CA MET A 223 12.03 2.80 -0.28
C MET A 223 12.08 3.81 -1.45
N PRO A 224 11.13 3.75 -2.38
CA PRO A 224 10.99 4.71 -3.47
C PRO A 224 10.40 6.03 -2.92
N ARG A 225 10.91 7.16 -3.38
CA ARG A 225 10.44 8.51 -3.04
C ARG A 225 10.38 9.40 -4.27
N LEU A 226 9.40 10.29 -4.33
CA LEU A 226 9.28 11.28 -5.39
C LEU A 226 9.95 12.62 -5.04
N THR A 227 10.56 12.73 -3.86
CA THR A 227 11.16 13.98 -3.35
C THR A 227 12.30 14.52 -4.20
N ASN A 228 13.06 13.64 -4.85
CA ASN A 228 14.20 14.00 -5.70
C ASN A 228 13.92 13.76 -7.20
N VAL A 229 12.66 13.50 -7.57
CA VAL A 229 12.24 13.42 -8.97
C VAL A 229 12.07 14.85 -9.52
N SER A 230 12.46 15.07 -10.77
CA SER A 230 12.38 16.42 -11.35
C SER A 230 10.92 16.89 -11.51
N PRO A 231 10.62 18.19 -11.35
CA PRO A 231 9.27 18.71 -11.55
C PRO A 231 8.71 18.45 -12.95
N SER A 232 9.55 18.45 -13.98
CA SER A 232 9.14 18.12 -15.35
C SER A 232 8.72 16.66 -15.50
N ASP A 233 9.44 15.74 -14.85
CA ASP A 233 9.09 14.32 -14.84
C ASP A 233 7.79 14.07 -14.09
N LEU A 234 7.61 14.70 -12.92
CA LEU A 234 6.35 14.62 -12.17
C LEU A 234 5.17 15.17 -12.97
N ALA A 235 5.36 16.29 -13.66
CA ALA A 235 4.33 16.85 -14.52
C ALA A 235 3.95 15.88 -15.66
N HIS A 236 4.93 15.26 -16.32
CA HIS A 236 4.68 14.28 -17.37
C HIS A 236 3.90 13.06 -16.84
N VAL A 237 4.27 12.50 -15.69
CA VAL A 237 3.54 11.38 -15.07
C VAL A 237 2.11 11.80 -14.68
N LYS A 238 1.92 13.04 -14.18
CA LYS A 238 0.60 13.59 -13.84
C LYS A 238 -0.27 13.79 -15.09
N ASP A 239 0.32 14.20 -16.20
CA ASP A 239 -0.37 14.35 -17.48
C ASP A 239 -0.85 12.99 -18.00
N ASP A 240 -0.07 11.92 -17.80
CA ASP A 240 -0.49 10.56 -18.11
C ASP A 240 -1.63 10.07 -17.22
N VAL A 241 -1.62 10.40 -15.91
CA VAL A 241 -2.78 10.12 -15.02
C VAL A 241 -4.02 10.87 -15.51
N THR A 242 -3.87 12.13 -15.89
CA THR A 242 -4.97 12.95 -16.42
C THR A 242 -5.51 12.36 -17.72
N SER A 243 -4.62 11.96 -18.63
CA SER A 243 -4.98 11.32 -19.90
C SER A 243 -5.69 9.99 -19.69
N LEU A 244 -5.23 9.18 -18.73
CA LEU A 244 -5.87 7.93 -18.33
C LEU A 244 -7.32 8.16 -17.90
N ILE A 245 -7.57 9.15 -17.04
CA ILE A 245 -8.90 9.46 -16.51
C ILE A 245 -9.81 10.02 -17.62
N LEU A 246 -9.32 10.98 -18.40
CA LEU A 246 -10.11 11.64 -19.44
C LEU A 246 -10.48 10.70 -20.59
N SER A 247 -9.57 9.78 -20.94
CA SER A 247 -9.79 8.78 -22.00
C SER A 247 -10.64 7.59 -21.57
N LYS A 248 -10.92 7.44 -20.26
CA LYS A 248 -11.69 6.31 -19.74
C LYS A 248 -13.12 6.32 -20.28
N ASP A 249 -13.45 5.26 -21.00
CA ASP A 249 -14.83 4.88 -21.30
C ASP A 249 -15.33 3.91 -20.22
N TRP A 250 -16.24 4.39 -19.38
CA TRP A 250 -16.85 3.62 -18.31
C TRP A 250 -17.88 2.59 -18.81
N ASN A 251 -18.36 2.74 -20.05
CA ASN A 251 -19.30 1.79 -20.66
C ASN A 251 -18.59 0.67 -21.44
N ALA A 252 -17.27 0.78 -21.62
CA ALA A 252 -16.50 -0.24 -22.29
C ALA A 252 -16.50 -1.55 -21.47
N HIS A 253 -16.47 -2.68 -22.17
CA HIS A 253 -16.34 -3.97 -21.52
C HIS A 253 -15.02 -4.01 -20.71
N PRO A 254 -15.02 -4.67 -19.54
CA PRO A 254 -13.80 -4.84 -18.77
C PRO A 254 -12.70 -5.44 -19.65
N GLY A 255 -11.51 -4.85 -19.58
CA GLY A 255 -10.33 -5.40 -20.23
C GLY A 255 -9.96 -6.76 -19.66
N ARG A 256 -8.82 -7.30 -20.11
CA ARG A 256 -8.27 -8.53 -19.56
C ARG A 256 -8.02 -8.36 -18.05
N ASP A 257 -8.42 -9.37 -17.28
CA ASP A 257 -8.07 -9.47 -15.88
C ASP A 257 -6.58 -9.81 -15.73
N TRP A 258 -5.75 -8.78 -15.65
CA TRP A 258 -4.31 -8.95 -15.49
C TRP A 258 -3.93 -9.40 -14.08
N GLN A 259 -4.79 -9.20 -13.07
CA GLN A 259 -4.57 -9.75 -11.73
C GLN A 259 -4.62 -11.27 -11.79
N ALA A 260 -5.64 -11.85 -12.43
CA ALA A 260 -5.72 -13.31 -12.59
C ALA A 260 -4.50 -13.90 -13.32
N VAL A 261 -3.94 -13.19 -14.30
CA VAL A 261 -2.70 -13.61 -14.99
C VAL A 261 -1.49 -13.55 -14.05
N ALA A 262 -1.37 -12.49 -13.25
CA ALA A 262 -0.30 -12.38 -12.24
C ALA A 262 -0.42 -13.47 -11.16
N ASP A 263 -1.63 -13.72 -10.66
CA ASP A 263 -1.93 -14.73 -9.65
C ASP A 263 -1.57 -16.13 -10.14
N MET A 264 -1.89 -16.45 -11.41
CA MET A 264 -1.46 -17.71 -12.03
C MET A 264 0.07 -17.87 -12.05
N ALA A 265 0.80 -16.79 -12.34
CA ALA A 265 2.25 -16.81 -12.34
C ALA A 265 2.82 -17.07 -10.94
N VAL A 266 2.32 -16.33 -9.93
CA VAL A 266 2.72 -16.51 -8.52
C VAL A 266 2.38 -17.92 -8.04
N ALA A 267 1.15 -18.38 -8.26
CA ALA A 267 0.69 -19.70 -7.84
C ALA A 267 1.54 -20.82 -8.44
N ARG A 268 1.97 -20.69 -9.71
CA ARG A 268 2.77 -21.70 -10.38
C ARG A 268 4.23 -21.72 -9.92
N TYR A 269 4.86 -20.56 -9.73
CA TYR A 269 6.31 -20.48 -9.57
C TYR A 269 6.78 -20.14 -8.16
N SER A 270 5.92 -19.61 -7.28
CA SER A 270 6.37 -19.12 -5.97
C SER A 270 6.94 -20.23 -5.10
N ALA A 271 6.16 -21.31 -4.89
CA ALA A 271 6.60 -22.43 -4.09
C ALA A 271 7.81 -23.18 -4.69
N PRO A 272 7.84 -23.50 -6.01
CA PRO A 272 9.03 -24.13 -6.61
C PRO A 272 10.31 -23.30 -6.50
N LEU A 273 10.26 -21.99 -6.74
CA LEU A 273 11.42 -21.11 -6.62
C LEU A 273 11.96 -21.07 -5.19
N HIS A 274 11.07 -20.94 -4.20
CA HIS A 274 11.45 -20.97 -2.79
C HIS A 274 11.97 -22.35 -2.36
N HIS A 275 11.40 -23.43 -2.89
CA HIS A 275 11.87 -24.79 -2.61
C HIS A 275 13.31 -25.01 -3.09
N ILE A 276 13.64 -24.56 -4.30
CA ILE A 276 14.99 -24.66 -4.87
C ILE A 276 16.04 -23.98 -3.95
N THR A 277 15.72 -22.81 -3.41
CA THR A 277 16.68 -22.02 -2.61
C THR A 277 16.76 -22.46 -1.14
N THR A 278 15.74 -23.14 -0.61
CA THR A 278 15.69 -23.53 0.81
C THR A 278 16.13 -24.97 1.06
N ILE A 279 15.94 -25.88 0.11
CA ILE A 279 16.28 -27.29 0.30
C ILE A 279 17.80 -27.51 0.37
N ARG A 280 18.23 -28.19 1.44
CA ARG A 280 19.66 -28.45 1.71
C ARG A 280 20.23 -29.57 0.84
N THR A 281 19.42 -30.54 0.40
CA THR A 281 19.89 -31.67 -0.41
C THR A 281 20.30 -31.23 -1.81
N PHE A 282 19.55 -30.31 -2.43
CA PHE A 282 19.88 -29.77 -3.74
C PHE A 282 21.28 -29.16 -3.77
N ARG A 283 21.71 -28.43 -2.73
CA ARG A 283 23.07 -27.87 -2.66
C ARG A 283 24.20 -28.91 -2.73
N LYS A 284 23.92 -30.17 -2.41
CA LYS A 284 24.93 -31.25 -2.37
C LYS A 284 24.87 -32.19 -3.56
N ASP A 285 23.76 -32.19 -4.29
CA ASP A 285 23.44 -33.19 -5.31
C ASP A 285 22.79 -32.49 -6.52
N LYS A 286 23.61 -32.23 -7.53
CA LYS A 286 23.14 -31.58 -8.76
C LYS A 286 22.18 -32.45 -9.55
N GLU A 287 22.28 -33.79 -9.42
CA GLU A 287 21.40 -34.72 -10.12
C GLU A 287 19.96 -34.61 -9.57
N GLN A 288 19.79 -34.51 -8.25
CA GLN A 288 18.47 -34.26 -7.63
C GLN A 288 17.89 -32.90 -8.07
N LEU A 289 18.72 -31.85 -8.11
CA LEU A 289 18.29 -30.53 -8.57
C LEU A 289 17.88 -30.56 -10.05
N ALA A 290 18.68 -31.20 -10.90
CA ALA A 290 18.38 -31.35 -12.33
C ALA A 290 17.10 -32.15 -12.57
N GLN A 291 16.84 -33.20 -11.79
CA GLN A 291 15.59 -33.96 -11.85
C GLN A 291 14.38 -33.09 -11.50
N TYR A 292 14.48 -32.31 -10.41
CA TYR A 292 13.41 -31.40 -10.00
C TYR A 292 13.12 -30.33 -11.07
N LEU A 293 14.17 -29.66 -11.58
CA LEU A 293 14.06 -28.65 -12.63
C LEU A 293 13.52 -29.24 -13.94
N THR A 294 13.95 -30.46 -14.30
CA THR A 294 13.44 -31.16 -15.49
C THR A 294 11.95 -31.45 -15.34
N ALA A 295 11.48 -31.90 -14.18
CA ALA A 295 10.06 -32.14 -13.94
C ALA A 295 9.25 -30.84 -14.07
N LEU A 296 9.73 -29.75 -13.45
CA LEU A 296 9.10 -28.43 -13.50
C LEU A 296 9.01 -27.84 -14.92
N LEU A 297 10.03 -28.08 -15.74
CA LEU A 297 10.18 -27.51 -17.08
C LEU A 297 9.80 -28.48 -18.21
N SER A 298 9.40 -29.71 -17.88
CA SER A 298 9.07 -30.76 -18.85
C SER A 298 8.07 -30.34 -19.94
N PRO A 299 7.05 -29.48 -19.69
CA PRO A 299 6.15 -29.04 -20.75
C PRO A 299 6.79 -28.10 -21.77
N PHE A 300 7.95 -27.52 -21.45
CA PHE A 300 8.61 -26.48 -22.26
C PHE A 300 9.83 -27.01 -23.00
N ILE A 301 10.39 -28.13 -22.56
CA ILE A 301 11.63 -28.72 -23.08
C ILE A 301 11.32 -29.74 -24.17
N SER A 302 12.12 -29.74 -25.25
CA SER A 302 12.04 -30.71 -26.35
C SER A 302 13.29 -31.61 -26.41
N GLY A 303 13.21 -32.76 -27.08
CA GLY A 303 14.37 -33.65 -27.30
C GLY A 303 15.51 -32.96 -28.04
N GLU A 304 15.18 -32.04 -28.95
CA GLU A 304 16.12 -31.08 -29.53
C GLU A 304 16.11 -29.80 -28.67
N ARG A 305 17.11 -29.66 -27.79
CA ARG A 305 17.19 -28.53 -26.85
C ARG A 305 17.47 -27.23 -27.59
N ASN A 306 16.61 -26.24 -27.38
CA ASN A 306 16.82 -24.87 -27.89
C ASN A 306 16.28 -23.89 -26.86
N THR A 307 17.19 -23.31 -26.07
CA THR A 307 16.84 -22.44 -24.94
C THR A 307 15.94 -21.28 -25.35
N THR A 308 16.16 -20.66 -26.52
CA THR A 308 15.31 -19.57 -27.01
C THR A 308 13.86 -20.03 -27.20
N ARG A 309 13.63 -21.13 -27.91
CA ARG A 309 12.28 -21.68 -28.13
C ARG A 309 11.66 -22.23 -26.85
N GLU A 310 12.47 -22.77 -25.94
CA GLU A 310 12.04 -23.24 -24.63
C GLU A 310 11.55 -22.08 -23.75
N THR A 311 12.29 -20.97 -23.73
CA THR A 311 11.89 -19.73 -23.06
C THR A 311 10.59 -19.20 -23.66
N GLU A 312 10.48 -19.09 -24.98
CA GLU A 312 9.26 -18.62 -25.65
C GLU A 312 8.03 -19.45 -25.26
N ARG A 313 8.14 -20.78 -25.25
CA ARG A 313 7.05 -21.68 -24.81
C ARG A 313 6.69 -21.50 -23.33
N CYS A 314 7.70 -21.37 -22.48
CA CYS A 314 7.50 -21.15 -21.04
C CYS A 314 6.78 -19.81 -20.78
N VAL A 315 7.24 -18.73 -21.42
CA VAL A 315 6.64 -17.39 -21.28
C VAL A 315 5.21 -17.39 -21.81
N ALA A 316 4.94 -18.06 -22.93
CA ALA A 316 3.61 -18.13 -23.53
C ALA A 316 2.56 -18.84 -22.65
N GLN A 317 2.96 -19.65 -21.66
CA GLN A 317 2.03 -20.21 -20.67
C GLN A 317 1.72 -19.24 -19.53
N ILE A 318 2.61 -18.27 -19.26
CA ILE A 318 2.42 -17.26 -18.22
C ILE A 318 1.62 -16.09 -18.78
N VAL A 319 2.06 -15.59 -19.94
CA VAL A 319 1.54 -14.37 -20.52
C VAL A 319 0.81 -14.69 -21.82
N PRO A 320 -0.49 -14.36 -21.91
CA PRO A 320 -1.26 -14.62 -23.11
C PRO A 320 -0.73 -13.78 -24.27
N SER A 321 -0.64 -14.39 -25.45
CA SER A 321 -0.31 -13.68 -26.67
C SER A 321 -1.35 -12.59 -26.95
N LEU A 322 -0.88 -11.43 -27.41
CA LEU A 322 -1.76 -10.35 -27.82
C LEU A 322 -2.29 -10.65 -29.23
N PRO A 323 -3.60 -10.48 -29.50
CA PRO A 323 -4.11 -10.64 -30.85
C PRO A 323 -3.54 -9.52 -31.73
N LEU A 324 -2.88 -9.90 -32.83
CA LEU A 324 -2.30 -8.96 -33.81
C LEU A 324 -3.34 -7.98 -34.40
N LEU A 325 -4.62 -8.36 -34.40
CA LEU A 325 -5.74 -7.56 -34.93
C LEU A 325 -6.35 -6.58 -33.91
N SER A 326 -5.99 -6.69 -32.63
CA SER A 326 -6.55 -5.84 -31.56
C SER A 326 -5.66 -4.66 -31.18
N ILE A 327 -4.48 -4.54 -31.80
CA ILE A 327 -3.48 -3.52 -31.52
C ILE A 327 -3.35 -2.65 -32.76
N PRO A 328 -3.84 -1.39 -32.74
CA PRO A 328 -3.58 -0.43 -33.81
C PRO A 328 -2.09 -0.40 -34.18
N PRO A 329 -1.72 -0.29 -35.47
CA PRO A 329 -0.32 -0.20 -35.87
C PRO A 329 0.41 0.91 -35.10
N GLY A 330 1.50 0.55 -34.42
CA GLY A 330 2.29 1.48 -33.60
C GLY A 330 1.82 1.65 -32.15
N SER A 331 0.75 0.99 -31.72
CA SER A 331 0.34 1.03 -30.31
C SER A 331 1.18 0.07 -29.46
N VAL A 332 1.57 0.55 -28.28
CA VAL A 332 2.42 -0.21 -27.36
C VAL A 332 1.54 -1.13 -26.52
N PRO A 333 1.96 -2.39 -26.25
CA PRO A 333 1.22 -3.27 -25.35
C PRO A 333 0.91 -2.62 -23.99
N PRO A 334 -0.24 -2.98 -23.37
CA PRO A 334 -0.60 -2.49 -22.05
C PRO A 334 0.52 -2.70 -21.03
N LEU A 335 0.65 -1.78 -20.06
CA LEU A 335 1.73 -1.81 -19.08
C LEU A 335 1.76 -3.14 -18.31
N ALA A 336 0.61 -3.67 -17.87
CA ALA A 336 0.50 -4.97 -17.23
C ALA A 336 1.06 -6.12 -18.10
N HIS A 337 0.76 -6.13 -19.41
CA HIS A 337 1.32 -7.13 -20.32
C HIS A 337 2.85 -7.05 -20.35
N ARG A 338 3.41 -5.85 -20.53
CA ARG A 338 4.87 -5.66 -20.60
C ARG A 338 5.57 -6.07 -19.31
N ALA A 339 4.99 -5.70 -18.16
CA ALA A 339 5.51 -6.05 -16.84
C ALA A 339 5.52 -7.57 -16.63
N LEU A 340 4.38 -8.24 -16.88
CA LEU A 340 4.26 -9.70 -16.74
C LEU A 340 5.15 -10.43 -17.74
N HIS A 341 5.29 -9.94 -18.97
CA HIS A 341 6.21 -10.52 -19.94
C HIS A 341 7.66 -10.43 -19.45
N LYS A 342 8.08 -9.27 -18.90
CA LYS A 342 9.44 -9.10 -18.37
C LYS A 342 9.71 -10.06 -17.20
N VAL A 343 8.77 -10.18 -16.27
CA VAL A 343 8.83 -11.10 -15.13
C VAL A 343 8.87 -12.55 -15.61
N GLY A 344 7.94 -12.94 -16.49
CA GLY A 344 7.84 -14.29 -17.05
C GLY A 344 9.10 -14.71 -17.79
N THR A 345 9.66 -13.83 -18.64
CA THR A 345 10.94 -14.08 -19.32
C THR A 345 12.06 -14.33 -18.32
N ARG A 346 12.20 -13.48 -17.29
CA ARG A 346 13.25 -13.64 -16.28
C ARG A 346 13.10 -14.97 -15.52
N ILE A 347 11.88 -15.36 -15.13
CA ILE A 347 11.61 -16.64 -14.47
C ILE A 347 12.02 -17.81 -15.37
N CYS A 348 11.54 -17.83 -16.61
CA CYS A 348 11.78 -18.91 -17.56
C CYS A 348 13.28 -19.04 -17.90
N ASP A 349 13.95 -17.94 -18.22
CA ASP A 349 15.38 -17.91 -18.53
C ASP A 349 16.22 -18.40 -17.35
N THR A 350 15.93 -17.93 -16.14
CA THR A 350 16.64 -18.36 -14.93
C THR A 350 16.48 -19.87 -14.69
N LEU A 351 15.26 -20.40 -14.79
CA LEU A 351 15.02 -21.83 -14.55
C LEU A 351 15.70 -22.71 -15.61
N LEU A 352 15.65 -22.31 -16.89
CA LEU A 352 16.32 -23.03 -17.97
C LEU A 352 17.84 -22.95 -17.86
N THR A 353 18.38 -21.81 -17.42
CA THR A 353 19.81 -21.63 -17.15
C THR A 353 20.25 -22.51 -15.98
N SER A 354 19.51 -22.48 -14.87
CA SER A 354 19.75 -23.32 -13.69
C SER A 354 19.74 -24.81 -14.05
N LEU A 355 18.78 -25.24 -14.89
CA LEU A 355 18.74 -26.63 -15.38
C LEU A 355 19.97 -26.97 -16.22
N SER A 356 20.38 -26.07 -17.12
CA SER A 356 21.55 -26.28 -17.98
C SER A 356 22.84 -26.46 -17.16
N ILE A 357 22.99 -25.68 -16.07
CA ILE A 357 24.10 -25.82 -15.13
C ILE A 357 24.03 -27.17 -14.40
N ALA A 358 22.89 -27.48 -13.76
CA ALA A 358 22.76 -28.70 -12.96
C ALA A 358 22.89 -30.00 -13.78
N ALA A 359 22.38 -29.99 -15.02
CA ALA A 359 22.44 -31.11 -15.95
C ALA A 359 23.79 -31.27 -16.65
N SER A 360 24.69 -30.27 -16.56
CA SER A 360 26.00 -30.34 -17.21
C SER A 360 26.84 -31.51 -16.65
N PRO A 361 27.61 -32.21 -17.49
CA PRO A 361 28.54 -33.24 -17.03
C PRO A 361 29.58 -32.62 -16.09
N ALA A 362 29.66 -33.13 -14.86
CA ALA A 362 30.72 -32.73 -13.94
C ALA A 362 32.00 -33.53 -14.27
N PRO A 363 33.19 -32.89 -14.29
CA PRO A 363 34.46 -33.60 -14.52
C PRO A 363 34.76 -34.69 -13.48
N HIS A 364 34.26 -34.49 -12.26
CA HIS A 364 34.37 -35.43 -11.15
C HIS A 364 33.16 -35.26 -10.23
N SER A 365 32.71 -36.33 -9.57
CA SER A 365 31.65 -36.31 -8.56
C SER A 365 31.84 -35.29 -7.44
N ALA A 366 33.10 -34.95 -7.10
CA ALA A 366 33.42 -33.93 -6.10
C ALA A 366 32.93 -32.53 -6.48
N TYR A 367 32.71 -32.26 -7.78
CA TYR A 367 32.17 -31.00 -8.27
C TYR A 367 30.63 -30.94 -8.26
N SER A 368 29.92 -32.03 -7.90
CA SER A 368 28.44 -32.02 -7.89
C SER A 368 27.88 -30.86 -7.06
N ALA A 369 28.42 -30.64 -5.86
CA ALA A 369 28.04 -29.52 -5.01
C ALA A 369 28.30 -28.15 -5.65
N VAL A 370 29.43 -27.97 -6.35
CA VAL A 370 29.80 -26.69 -6.98
C VAL A 370 28.80 -26.31 -8.08
N TYR A 371 28.44 -27.25 -8.94
CA TYR A 371 27.44 -27.00 -9.99
C TYR A 371 26.06 -26.75 -9.40
N ALA A 372 25.69 -27.48 -8.34
CA ALA A 372 24.41 -27.29 -7.68
C ALA A 372 24.30 -25.93 -6.99
N GLU A 373 25.34 -25.50 -6.27
CA GLU A 373 25.41 -24.20 -5.63
C GLU A 373 25.29 -23.07 -6.65
N HIS A 374 26.03 -23.16 -7.77
CA HIS A 374 25.92 -22.17 -8.84
C HIS A 374 24.52 -22.13 -9.47
N ALA A 375 23.91 -23.28 -9.73
CA ALA A 375 22.54 -23.36 -10.26
C ALA A 375 21.50 -22.77 -9.28
N ILE A 376 21.70 -22.95 -7.98
CA ILE A 376 20.83 -22.39 -6.92
C ILE A 376 21.05 -20.88 -6.78
N GLU A 377 22.28 -20.39 -6.90
CA GLU A 377 22.60 -18.96 -6.83
C GLU A 377 21.85 -18.16 -7.89
N VAL A 378 21.81 -18.65 -9.14
CA VAL A 378 21.04 -18.03 -10.24
C VAL A 378 19.53 -17.94 -9.91
N VAL A 379 18.99 -18.94 -9.19
CA VAL A 379 17.58 -18.92 -8.74
C VAL A 379 17.40 -18.03 -7.51
N ALA A 380 18.38 -17.97 -6.61
CA ALA A 380 18.36 -17.12 -5.42
C ALA A 380 18.35 -15.63 -5.79
N GLU A 381 19.13 -15.22 -6.79
CA GLU A 381 19.10 -13.86 -7.35
C GLU A 381 17.70 -13.52 -7.91
N LEU A 382 17.04 -14.46 -8.58
CA LEU A 382 15.67 -14.27 -9.05
C LEU A 382 14.69 -14.15 -7.89
N VAL A 383 14.81 -14.99 -6.86
CA VAL A 383 13.97 -14.91 -5.65
C VAL A 383 14.14 -13.55 -4.98
N GLU A 384 15.36 -13.07 -4.81
CA GLU A 384 15.62 -11.73 -4.26
C GLU A 384 15.01 -10.63 -5.14
N TRP A 385 15.17 -10.70 -6.47
CA TRP A 385 14.64 -9.73 -7.41
C TRP A 385 13.10 -9.68 -7.44
N LEU A 386 12.44 -10.84 -7.37
CA LEU A 386 10.97 -10.94 -7.36
C LEU A 386 10.38 -10.42 -6.05
N GLY A 387 11.03 -10.70 -4.92
CA GLY A 387 10.60 -10.24 -3.60
C GLY A 387 9.14 -10.57 -3.25
N TRP A 388 8.61 -11.71 -3.72
CA TRP A 388 7.20 -12.05 -3.57
C TRP A 388 6.77 -12.17 -2.10
N THR A 389 5.64 -11.54 -1.78
CA THR A 389 5.06 -11.50 -0.43
C THR A 389 4.66 -12.88 0.08
N SER A 390 4.32 -13.83 -0.82
CA SER A 390 3.96 -15.20 -0.47
C SER A 390 5.04 -15.95 0.32
N TRP A 391 6.31 -15.54 0.25
CA TRP A 391 7.39 -16.16 1.04
C TRP A 391 7.47 -15.64 2.48
N LYS A 392 6.72 -14.58 2.80
CA LYS A 392 6.62 -13.98 4.13
C LYS A 392 5.29 -14.28 4.83
N GLU A 393 4.35 -14.97 4.19
CA GLU A 393 3.05 -15.29 4.76
C GLU A 393 3.16 -16.22 5.97
N CYS A 394 2.35 -15.97 7.01
CA CYS A 394 2.40 -16.72 8.27
C CYS A 394 1.71 -18.09 8.22
N GLY A 395 0.97 -18.40 7.14
CA GLY A 395 0.01 -19.50 7.13
C GLY A 395 -1.24 -19.18 7.96
N ALA A 396 -1.86 -20.20 8.56
CA ALA A 396 -3.02 -20.03 9.42
C ALA A 396 -2.62 -19.59 10.83
N CYS A 397 -3.15 -18.46 11.28
CA CYS A 397 -3.00 -17.97 12.66
C CYS A 397 -4.13 -18.48 13.56
N GLY A 398 -3.94 -18.41 14.88
CA GLY A 398 -5.00 -18.73 15.84
C GLY A 398 -6.18 -17.75 15.78
N ASP A 399 -7.30 -18.12 16.41
CA ASP A 399 -8.57 -17.37 16.34
C ASP A 399 -8.47 -15.92 16.83
N GLU A 400 -7.60 -15.65 17.82
CA GLU A 400 -7.32 -14.32 18.37
C GLU A 400 -5.95 -13.78 17.96
N GLU A 401 -5.45 -14.24 16.82
CA GLU A 401 -4.20 -13.79 16.23
C GLU A 401 -4.41 -13.33 14.78
N VAL A 402 -3.53 -12.43 14.32
CA VAL A 402 -3.43 -12.08 12.89
C VAL A 402 -2.01 -12.31 12.41
N CYS A 403 -1.83 -12.61 11.12
CA CYS A 403 -0.51 -12.59 10.49
C CYS A 403 -0.03 -11.15 10.44
N PHE A 404 0.65 -10.70 11.48
CA PHE A 404 0.89 -9.28 11.69
C PHE A 404 2.07 -8.79 10.83
N ILE A 405 1.76 -7.82 9.97
CA ILE A 405 2.73 -6.93 9.30
C ILE A 405 2.56 -5.51 9.88
N PRO A 406 3.47 -4.57 9.61
CA PRO A 406 3.19 -3.18 9.94
C PRO A 406 1.89 -2.70 9.29
N ILE A 407 1.01 -2.12 10.10
CA ILE A 407 -0.26 -1.51 9.70
C ILE A 407 -0.22 -0.11 10.29
N TRP A 408 -0.31 0.94 9.47
CA TRP A 408 -0.14 2.29 10.02
C TRP A 408 -1.14 2.56 11.17
N PRO A 409 -0.69 3.08 12.33
CA PRO A 409 0.65 3.60 12.65
C PRO A 409 1.56 2.61 13.42
N THR A 410 1.20 1.32 13.52
CA THR A 410 1.92 0.31 14.31
C THR A 410 2.76 -0.65 13.47
N GLY A 411 3.78 -1.21 14.10
CA GLY A 411 4.68 -2.19 13.51
C GLY A 411 6.15 -1.76 13.55
N THR A 412 7.01 -2.76 13.52
CA THR A 412 8.47 -2.64 13.53
C THR A 412 9.05 -3.12 12.21
N PHE A 413 10.33 -2.80 11.96
CA PHE A 413 11.08 -3.40 10.84
C PHE A 413 11.17 -4.92 10.93
N GLU A 414 11.18 -5.49 12.14
CA GLU A 414 11.15 -6.95 12.32
C GLU A 414 9.84 -7.55 11.80
N ASP A 415 8.70 -6.89 12.05
CA ASP A 415 7.40 -7.38 11.57
C ASP A 415 7.29 -7.31 10.04
N HIS A 416 7.96 -6.34 9.40
CA HIS A 416 8.04 -6.29 7.94
C HIS A 416 8.98 -7.37 7.37
N ALA A 417 10.13 -7.57 8.02
CA ALA A 417 11.12 -8.54 7.56
C ALA A 417 10.64 -9.98 7.77
N LYS A 418 9.98 -10.28 8.89
CA LYS A 418 9.56 -11.62 9.31
C LYS A 418 8.19 -11.56 9.99
N PRO A 419 7.10 -11.46 9.22
CA PRO A 419 5.74 -11.49 9.75
C PRO A 419 5.48 -12.76 10.56
N ARG A 420 4.66 -12.65 11.61
CA ARG A 420 4.25 -13.78 12.46
C ARG A 420 2.82 -13.61 12.92
N CYS A 421 2.18 -14.72 13.28
CA CYS A 421 0.93 -14.67 14.02
C CYS A 421 1.17 -13.98 15.36
N ARG A 422 0.34 -12.98 15.68
CA ARG A 422 0.42 -12.20 16.92
C ARG A 422 -0.97 -11.88 17.44
N GLY A 423 -1.12 -11.89 18.76
CA GLY A 423 -2.32 -11.43 19.46
C GLY A 423 -2.30 -9.94 19.81
N ALA A 424 -3.40 -9.45 20.39
CA ALA A 424 -3.60 -8.03 20.73
C ALA A 424 -2.47 -7.43 21.60
N ASP A 425 -2.12 -8.11 22.68
CA ASP A 425 -1.11 -7.64 23.66
C ASP A 425 0.30 -7.59 23.06
N GLU A 426 0.58 -8.41 22.03
CA GLU A 426 1.88 -8.44 21.36
C GLU A 426 2.05 -7.33 20.34
N VAL A 427 0.94 -6.81 19.80
CA VAL A 427 0.93 -5.70 18.81
C VAL A 427 1.04 -4.34 19.50
N GLU A 428 0.55 -4.23 20.75
CA GLU A 428 0.61 -2.98 21.50
C GLU A 428 2.05 -2.48 21.68
N GLY A 429 2.27 -1.18 21.43
CA GLY A 429 3.58 -0.55 21.57
C GLY A 429 4.60 -0.85 20.48
N ARG A 430 4.28 -1.71 19.50
CA ARG A 430 5.16 -1.95 18.33
C ARG A 430 5.19 -0.73 17.42
N MET A 431 6.34 -0.07 17.34
CA MET A 431 6.54 1.18 16.59
C MET A 431 7.89 1.17 15.87
N GLY A 432 8.07 2.09 14.92
CA GLY A 432 9.35 2.38 14.29
C GLY A 432 9.36 2.18 12.78
N TYR A 433 8.54 1.25 12.25
CA TYR A 433 8.46 1.03 10.80
C TYR A 433 8.05 2.30 10.05
N TRP A 434 7.03 3.00 10.57
CA TRP A 434 6.42 4.18 9.93
C TRP A 434 7.19 5.49 10.14
N GLY A 435 8.46 5.45 10.53
CA GLY A 435 9.26 6.64 10.80
C GLY A 435 8.86 7.37 12.09
N VAL A 436 9.44 8.55 12.30
CA VAL A 436 9.26 9.32 13.54
C VAL A 436 7.88 9.99 13.53
N ARG A 437 7.03 9.68 14.52
CA ARG A 437 5.83 10.49 14.82
C ARG A 437 6.30 11.92 15.07
N GLY A 438 5.84 12.86 14.26
CA GLY A 438 6.24 14.27 14.32
C GLY A 438 6.35 14.79 15.76
N GLY A 439 7.54 15.27 16.10
CA GLY A 439 7.89 15.99 17.31
C GLY A 439 9.26 16.62 17.07
N GLY A 440 9.39 17.91 17.36
CA GLY A 440 10.58 18.72 17.06
C GLY A 440 11.87 18.21 17.74
N PRO A 441 12.96 18.99 17.65
CA PRO A 441 14.29 18.50 18.02
C PRO A 441 14.29 17.94 19.45
N PRO A 442 15.07 16.87 19.70
CA PRO A 442 15.10 16.25 21.02
C PRO A 442 15.43 17.34 22.02
N GLY A 443 14.50 17.59 22.96
CA GLY A 443 14.71 18.48 24.08
C GLY A 443 15.90 17.95 24.87
N GLY A 444 17.09 18.44 24.52
CA GLY A 444 18.30 18.23 25.28
C GLY A 444 18.04 18.82 26.65
N LYS A 445 17.86 17.95 27.65
CA LYS A 445 18.07 18.35 29.04
C LYS A 445 19.48 18.96 29.10
N PRO A 446 19.65 20.22 29.54
CA PRO A 446 20.98 20.73 29.77
C PRO A 446 21.66 19.82 30.81
N PRO A 447 22.95 19.47 30.65
CA PRO A 447 23.64 18.69 31.65
C PRO A 447 23.55 19.41 32.99
N GLY A 448 23.09 18.68 34.02
CA GLY A 448 22.96 19.19 35.37
C GLY A 448 24.25 19.86 35.81
N GLY A 449 24.15 21.13 36.19
CA GLY A 449 25.25 21.91 36.71
C GLY A 449 25.89 21.19 37.90
N LEU A 450 27.19 20.93 37.77
CA LEU A 450 28.03 20.54 38.89
C LEU A 450 27.85 21.57 40.02
N LYS A 451 27.33 21.12 41.16
CA LYS A 451 27.50 21.83 42.43
C LYS A 451 28.99 21.90 42.75
N LYS A 452 29.65 23.00 42.37
CA LYS A 452 30.89 23.44 42.99
C LYS A 452 30.54 24.44 44.08
N SER A 453 30.33 23.93 45.28
CA SER A 453 30.61 24.72 46.48
C SER A 453 32.12 24.85 46.59
N LEU A 454 32.66 26.05 46.57
CA LEU A 454 33.81 26.39 47.41
C LEU A 454 33.86 27.91 47.55
N LYS A 455 33.65 28.38 48.78
CA LYS A 455 33.92 29.75 49.20
C LYS A 455 35.44 29.94 49.27
N TRP A 456 35.91 30.96 48.56
CA TRP A 456 37.13 31.77 48.70
C TRP A 456 38.02 31.55 49.93
N TRP A 457 39.31 31.38 49.68
CA TRP A 457 40.50 32.07 50.25
C TRP A 457 41.58 31.97 49.14
N GLY A 458 42.40 32.95 48.75
CA GLY A 458 43.00 34.06 49.49
C GLY A 458 44.52 33.91 49.39
N MET A 459 45.12 34.44 48.31
CA MET A 459 46.48 35.00 48.12
C MET A 459 46.86 34.98 46.64
#